data_AF-A0A3C0ZLA8-F1
#
_entry.id   AF-A0A3C0ZLA8-F1
#
_cell.length_a   1.000
_cell.length_b   1.000
_cell.length_c   1.000
_cell.angle_alpha   90.00
_cell.angle_beta   90.00
_cell.angle_gamma   90.00
#
_symmetry.space_group_name_H-M   'P 1'
#
loop_
_entity.id
_entity.type
_entity.pdbx_description
1 polymer ?
#
loop_
_entity_poly.entity_id
_entity_poly.type
_entity_poly.pdbx_seq_one_letter_code
_entity_poly.pdbx_strand_id
1 'polypeptide(L)'
;MELKTKTFLFIISSFLLGGVAGGFVGKTYFGDGSGPRRPGRAEYQKQFADRLKLSSVQAAQVDSMFESNRARFSDVQKQYSEAIRLRRDTLRLEIRKLLSPEQNKLYDDYIKELEERDTRRRDRRD
;
A
#
# COMPACT_ATOMS: atom_id res chain seq x y z
N MET A 1 -40.65 -14.39 36.54
CA MET A 1 -39.83 -14.22 35.32
C MET A 1 -38.85 -15.37 35.26
N GLU A 2 -39.01 -16.26 34.28
CA GLU A 2 -38.23 -17.50 34.18
C GLU A 2 -36.73 -17.22 34.06
N LEU A 3 -35.91 -18.10 34.65
CA LEU A 3 -34.44 -18.03 34.64
C LEU A 3 -33.87 -17.76 33.24
N LYS A 4 -34.52 -18.31 32.21
CA LYS A 4 -34.16 -18.17 30.80
C LYS A 4 -34.12 -16.72 30.31
N THR A 5 -35.06 -15.88 30.76
CA THR A 5 -35.11 -14.46 30.38
C THR A 5 -33.96 -13.66 31.00
N LYS A 6 -33.59 -13.97 32.24
CA LYS A 6 -32.46 -13.31 32.92
C LYS A 6 -31.12 -13.69 32.29
N THR A 7 -30.94 -14.97 31.95
CA THR A 7 -29.72 -15.44 31.27
C THR A 7 -29.58 -14.80 29.89
N PHE A 8 -30.66 -14.70 29.13
CA PHE A 8 -30.65 -14.07 27.81
C PHE A 8 -30.30 -12.58 27.88
N LEU A 9 -30.85 -11.84 28.85
CA LEU A 9 -30.51 -10.44 29.10
C LEU A 9 -29.04 -10.26 29.50
N PHE A 10 -28.50 -11.20 30.30
CA PHE A 10 -27.08 -11.18 30.67
C PHE A 10 -26.15 -11.39 29.47
N ILE A 11 -26.49 -12.30 28.56
CA ILE A 11 -25.70 -12.57 27.34
C ILE A 11 -25.70 -11.34 26.43
N ILE A 12 -26.86 -10.74 26.17
CA ILE A 12 -26.96 -9.53 25.35
C ILE A 12 -26.18 -8.37 25.99
N SER A 13 -26.35 -8.16 27.29
CA SER A 13 -25.63 -7.09 28.02
C SER A 13 -24.11 -7.28 27.93
N SER A 14 -23.62 -8.51 28.13
CA SER A 14 -22.20 -8.84 28.04
C SER A 14 -21.65 -8.64 26.62
N PHE A 15 -22.44 -8.96 25.60
CA PHE A 15 -22.04 -8.77 24.20
C PHE A 15 -21.98 -7.28 23.82
N LEU A 16 -22.93 -6.48 24.31
CA LEU A 16 -22.94 -5.03 24.12
C LEU A 16 -21.77 -4.36 24.86
N LEU A 17 -21.50 -4.76 26.10
CA LEU A 17 -20.36 -4.28 26.89
C LEU A 17 -19.03 -4.65 26.23
N GLY A 18 -18.89 -5.90 25.76
CA GLY A 18 -17.72 -6.36 25.02
C GLY A 18 -17.54 -5.63 23.68
N GLY A 19 -18.63 -5.36 22.96
CA GLY A 19 -18.61 -4.63 21.69
C GLY A 19 -18.22 -3.16 21.86
N VAL A 20 -18.76 -2.47 22.88
CA VAL A 20 -18.43 -1.07 23.16
C VAL A 20 -17.00 -0.94 23.69
N ALA A 21 -16.59 -1.81 24.62
CA ALA A 21 -15.21 -1.81 25.14
C ALA A 21 -14.20 -2.17 24.05
N GLY A 22 -14.49 -3.20 23.25
CA GLY A 22 -13.65 -3.60 22.11
C GLY A 22 -13.55 -2.52 21.03
N GLY A 23 -14.65 -1.83 20.72
CA GLY A 23 -14.65 -0.71 19.76
C GLY A 23 -13.86 0.50 20.26
N PHE A 24 -13.94 0.82 21.56
CA PHE A 24 -13.22 1.95 22.15
C PHE A 24 -11.70 1.68 22.26
N VAL A 25 -11.32 0.47 22.68
CA VAL A 25 -9.91 0.03 22.71
C VAL A 25 -9.35 -0.09 21.29
N GLY A 26 -10.11 -0.63 20.35
CA GLY A 26 -9.76 -0.72 18.93
C GLY A 26 -9.38 0.64 18.34
N LYS A 27 -10.24 1.65 18.54
CA LYS A 27 -10.04 3.01 18.00
C LYS A 27 -8.87 3.76 18.66
N THR A 28 -8.64 3.55 19.95
CA THR A 28 -7.64 4.30 20.71
C THR A 28 -6.23 3.69 20.65
N TYR A 29 -6.12 2.36 20.64
CA TYR A 29 -4.82 1.68 20.65
C TYR A 29 -4.28 1.29 19.27
N PHE A 30 -5.16 0.97 18.32
CA PHE A 30 -4.70 0.52 16.99
C PHE A 30 -4.65 1.64 15.97
N GLY A 31 -5.19 2.82 16.30
CA GLY A 31 -5.27 3.97 15.42
C GLY A 31 -6.06 3.65 14.14
N ASP A 32 -6.54 4.70 13.49
CA ASP A 32 -6.98 4.55 12.12
C ASP A 32 -5.73 4.11 11.35
N GLY A 33 -5.74 2.95 10.67
CA GLY A 33 -4.56 2.36 9.99
C GLY A 33 -3.89 3.25 8.93
N SER A 34 -4.27 4.53 8.84
CA SER A 34 -3.52 5.62 8.28
C SER A 34 -2.28 5.92 9.13
N GLY A 35 -1.14 5.32 8.76
CA GLY A 35 0.16 5.92 9.11
C GLY A 35 0.22 7.39 8.64
N PRO A 36 1.23 8.17 9.07
CA PRO A 36 1.33 9.59 8.74
C PRO A 36 1.09 9.83 7.24
N ARG A 37 0.07 10.65 6.92
CA ARG A 37 -0.26 10.98 5.54
C ARG A 37 1.00 11.57 4.90
N ARG A 38 1.55 10.89 3.90
CA ARG A 38 2.70 11.43 3.17
C ARG A 38 2.26 12.75 2.54
N PRO A 39 3.02 13.84 2.73
CA PRO A 39 2.63 15.14 2.19
C PRO A 39 2.48 15.04 0.68
N GLY A 40 1.47 15.71 0.16
CA GLY A 40 1.27 15.81 -1.29
C GLY A 40 2.46 16.49 -1.95
N ARG A 41 2.62 16.34 -3.27
CA ARG A 41 3.75 16.94 -4.00
C ARG A 41 3.88 18.45 -3.75
N ALA A 42 2.78 19.19 -3.88
CA ALA A 42 2.75 20.63 -3.66
C ALA A 42 3.11 21.00 -2.21
N GLU A 43 2.71 20.16 -1.26
CA GLU A 43 3.01 20.33 0.15
C GLU A 43 4.50 20.08 0.44
N TYR A 44 5.10 19.06 -0.19
CA TYR A 44 6.54 18.80 -0.12
C TYR A 44 7.36 19.94 -0.72
N GLN A 45 6.97 20.45 -1.90
CA GLN A 45 7.64 21.58 -2.55
C GLN A 45 7.57 22.83 -1.68
N LYS A 46 6.41 23.11 -1.10
CA LYS A 46 6.23 24.21 -0.15
C LYS A 46 7.12 24.05 1.09
N GLN A 47 7.11 22.88 1.73
CA GLN A 47 7.96 22.59 2.88
C GLN A 47 9.46 22.72 2.53
N PHE A 48 9.87 22.29 1.35
CA PHE A 48 11.24 22.41 0.86
C PHE A 48 11.64 23.88 0.69
N ALA A 49 10.80 24.68 0.03
CA ALA A 49 11.02 26.10 -0.17
C ALA A 49 11.05 26.87 1.17
N ASP A 50 10.11 26.61 2.07
CA ASP A 50 10.01 27.23 3.38
C ASP A 50 11.22 26.89 4.25
N ARG A 51 11.62 25.62 4.27
CA ARG A 51 12.76 25.15 5.07
C ARG A 51 14.09 25.74 4.60
N LEU A 52 14.26 25.91 3.30
CA LEU A 52 15.47 26.51 2.70
C LEU A 52 15.36 28.03 2.57
N LYS A 53 14.23 28.63 2.94
CA LYS A 53 13.96 30.07 2.83
C LYS A 53 14.22 30.59 1.42
N LEU A 54 13.74 29.85 0.41
CA LEU A 54 13.93 30.23 -0.99
C LEU A 54 13.13 31.50 -1.31
N SER A 55 13.70 32.38 -2.13
CA SER A 55 12.92 33.45 -2.75
C SER A 55 11.89 32.88 -3.72
N SER A 56 10.87 33.68 -4.09
CA SER A 56 9.87 33.26 -5.07
C SER A 56 10.49 32.85 -6.42
N VAL A 57 11.54 33.55 -6.84
CA VAL A 57 12.29 33.25 -8.06
C VAL A 57 13.04 31.91 -7.94
N GLN A 58 13.69 31.66 -6.79
CA GLN A 58 14.40 30.40 -6.55
C GLN A 58 13.44 29.21 -6.45
N ALA A 59 12.31 29.38 -5.77
CA ALA A 59 11.29 28.34 -5.66
C ALA A 59 10.74 27.94 -7.04
N ALA A 60 10.42 28.93 -7.89
CA ALA A 60 9.96 28.67 -9.26
C ALA A 60 11.01 27.92 -10.11
N GLN A 61 12.30 28.26 -9.96
CA GLN A 61 13.39 27.56 -10.64
C GLN A 61 13.52 26.10 -10.17
N VAL A 62 13.48 25.87 -8.85
CA VAL A 62 13.54 24.52 -8.27
C VAL A 62 12.35 23.67 -8.71
N ASP A 63 11.15 24.25 -8.75
CA ASP A 63 9.95 23.54 -9.22
C ASP A 63 10.09 23.13 -10.68
N SER A 64 10.63 23.99 -11.54
CA SER A 64 10.95 23.65 -12.93
C SER A 64 11.97 22.51 -13.04
N MET A 65 13.01 22.51 -12.18
CA MET A 65 13.99 21.41 -12.12
C MET A 65 13.35 20.08 -11.70
N PHE A 66 12.46 20.10 -10.70
CA PHE A 66 11.74 18.90 -10.28
C PHE A 66 10.81 18.36 -11.38
N GLU A 67 10.10 19.22 -12.10
CA GLU A 67 9.27 18.80 -13.25
C GLU A 67 10.11 18.17 -14.36
N SER A 68 11.20 18.83 -14.77
CA SER A 68 12.10 18.31 -15.80
C SER A 68 12.70 16.96 -15.40
N ASN A 69 13.14 16.84 -14.15
CA ASN A 69 13.70 15.58 -13.64
C ASN A 69 12.65 14.48 -13.56
N ARG A 70 11.39 14.80 -13.19
CA ARG A 70 10.30 13.84 -13.17
C ARG A 70 10.03 13.25 -14.56
N ALA A 71 9.99 14.10 -15.59
CA ALA A 71 9.79 13.63 -16.97
C ALA A 71 10.91 12.66 -17.38
N ARG A 72 12.17 13.05 -17.16
CA ARG A 72 13.34 12.19 -17.45
C ARG A 72 13.28 10.87 -16.69
N PHE A 73 12.95 10.91 -15.41
CA PHE A 73 12.84 9.72 -14.59
C PHE A 73 11.71 8.81 -15.06
N SER A 74 10.58 9.37 -15.50
CA SER A 74 9.47 8.58 -16.06
C SER A 74 9.89 7.83 -17.34
N ASP A 75 10.67 8.45 -18.20
CA ASP A 75 11.13 7.81 -19.44
C ASP A 75 12.14 6.69 -19.15
N VAL A 76 13.08 6.94 -18.25
CA VAL A 76 14.00 5.91 -17.74
C VAL A 76 13.19 4.76 -17.15
N GLN A 77 12.22 5.04 -16.28
CA GLN A 77 11.41 4.01 -15.65
C GLN A 77 10.67 3.14 -16.67
N LYS A 78 10.12 3.72 -17.74
CA LYS A 78 9.47 2.96 -18.83
C LYS A 78 10.45 2.06 -19.57
N GLN A 79 11.64 2.55 -19.87
CA GLN A 79 12.66 1.74 -20.56
C GLN A 79 13.08 0.53 -19.71
N TYR A 80 13.32 0.76 -18.42
CA TYR A 80 13.75 -0.31 -17.51
C TYR A 80 12.59 -1.26 -17.14
N SER A 81 11.34 -0.82 -17.12
CA SER A 81 10.21 -1.69 -16.78
C SER A 81 10.05 -2.85 -17.76
N GLU A 82 10.20 -2.59 -19.05
CA GLU A 82 10.14 -3.65 -20.08
C GLU A 82 11.32 -4.61 -19.97
N ALA A 83 12.54 -4.09 -19.78
CA ALA A 83 13.73 -4.93 -19.60
C ALA A 83 13.62 -5.83 -18.36
N ILE A 84 13.11 -5.30 -17.24
CA ILE A 84 12.88 -6.06 -16.00
C ILE A 84 11.79 -7.12 -16.22
N ARG A 85 10.70 -6.79 -16.92
CA ARG A 85 9.63 -7.73 -17.24
C ARG A 85 10.17 -8.92 -18.03
N LEU A 86 10.92 -8.66 -19.10
CA LEU A 86 11.50 -9.71 -19.94
C LEU A 86 12.46 -10.63 -19.15
N ARG A 87 13.30 -10.05 -18.28
CA ARG A 87 14.19 -10.81 -17.39
C ARG A 87 13.40 -11.72 -16.44
N ARG A 88 12.30 -11.24 -15.87
CA ARG A 88 11.42 -12.03 -14.99
C ARG A 88 10.76 -13.18 -15.74
N ASP A 89 10.26 -12.94 -16.95
CA ASP A 89 9.62 -13.98 -17.76
C ASP A 89 10.62 -15.06 -18.19
N THR A 90 11.84 -14.66 -18.53
CA THR A 90 12.94 -15.60 -18.82
C THR A 90 13.25 -16.48 -17.59
N LEU A 91 13.43 -15.87 -16.42
CA LEU A 91 13.68 -16.58 -15.18
C LEU A 91 12.53 -17.55 -14.84
N ARG A 92 11.27 -17.16 -15.04
CA ARG A 92 10.11 -18.02 -14.84
C ARG A 92 10.16 -19.25 -15.72
N LEU A 93 10.52 -19.11 -17.00
CA LEU A 93 10.68 -20.24 -17.92
C LEU A 93 11.82 -21.17 -17.51
N GLU A 94 12.95 -20.62 -17.06
CA GLU A 94 14.08 -21.41 -16.56
C GLU A 94 13.71 -22.21 -15.31
N ILE A 95 12.98 -21.59 -14.37
CA ILE A 95 12.47 -22.28 -13.18
C ILE A 95 11.54 -23.42 -13.60
N ARG A 96 10.57 -23.18 -14.50
CA ARG A 96 9.61 -24.22 -14.94
C ARG A 96 10.28 -25.46 -15.52
N LYS A 97 11.43 -25.32 -16.19
CA LYS A 97 12.21 -26.45 -16.73
C LYS A 97 12.78 -27.38 -15.64
N LEU A 98 12.96 -26.87 -14.42
CA LEU A 98 13.51 -27.63 -13.30
C LEU A 98 12.43 -28.30 -12.44
N LEU A 99 11.17 -27.89 -12.61
CA LEU A 99 10.05 -28.34 -11.77
C LEU A 99 9.34 -29.55 -12.37
N SER A 100 8.83 -30.42 -11.51
CA SER A 100 7.90 -31.47 -11.91
C SER A 100 6.56 -30.87 -12.40
N PRO A 101 5.71 -31.63 -13.12
CA PRO A 101 4.40 -31.14 -13.53
C PRO A 101 3.51 -30.69 -12.36
N GLU A 102 3.59 -31.37 -11.23
CA GLU A 102 2.84 -31.03 -10.01
C GLU A 102 3.38 -29.75 -9.36
N GLN A 103 4.71 -29.60 -9.29
CA GLN A 103 5.36 -28.39 -8.77
C GLN A 103 5.10 -27.18 -9.67
N ASN A 104 4.99 -27.37 -10.99
CA ASN A 104 4.64 -26.30 -11.92
C ASN A 104 3.26 -25.71 -11.63
N LYS A 105 2.28 -26.53 -11.24
CA LYS A 105 0.95 -26.02 -10.82
C LYS A 105 1.04 -25.15 -9.58
N LEU A 106 1.78 -25.59 -8.55
CA LEU A 106 2.01 -24.81 -7.33
C LEU A 106 2.75 -23.50 -7.63
N TYR A 107 3.69 -23.55 -8.57
CA TYR A 107 4.43 -22.37 -9.00
C TYR A 107 3.53 -21.36 -9.73
N ASP A 108 2.65 -21.81 -10.61
CA ASP A 108 1.70 -20.93 -11.31
C ASP A 108 0.74 -20.25 -10.32
N ASP A 109 0.23 -20.98 -9.33
CA ASP A 109 -0.60 -20.43 -8.26
C ASP A 109 0.15 -19.38 -7.43
N TYR A 110 1.41 -19.67 -7.08
CA TYR A 110 2.28 -18.72 -6.36
C TYR A 110 2.51 -17.43 -7.16
N ILE A 111 2.78 -17.53 -8.46
CA ILE A 111 2.98 -16.36 -9.31
C ILE A 111 1.70 -15.52 -9.40
N LYS A 112 0.54 -16.17 -9.55
CA LYS A 112 -0.76 -15.48 -9.57
C LYS A 112 -1.00 -14.70 -8.28
N GLU A 113 -0.71 -15.29 -7.13
CA GLU A 113 -0.87 -14.61 -5.84
C GLU A 113 0.01 -13.35 -5.73
N LEU A 114 1.24 -13.41 -6.21
CA LEU A 114 2.14 -12.26 -6.24
C LEU A 114 1.59 -11.13 -7.13
N GLU A 115 1.06 -11.45 -8.30
CA GLU A 115 0.50 -10.47 -9.24
C GLU A 115 -0.77 -9.81 -8.68
N GLU A 116 -1.62 -10.56 -7.98
CA GLU A 116 -2.78 -10.01 -7.26
C GLU A 116 -2.38 -9.11 -6.09
N ARG A 117 -1.31 -9.46 -5.35
CA ARG A 117 -0.77 -8.60 -4.28
C ARG A 117 -0.22 -7.29 -4.84
N ASP A 118 0.46 -7.33 -5.98
CA ASP A 118 1.00 -6.13 -6.62
C ASP A 118 -0.09 -5.24 -7.22
N THR A 119 -1.13 -5.82 -7.84
CA THR A 119 -2.29 -5.07 -8.35
C THR A 119 -3.01 -4.37 -7.21
N ARG A 120 -3.32 -5.07 -6.11
CA ARG A 120 -3.95 -4.49 -4.92
C ARG A 120 -3.14 -3.35 -4.30
N ARG A 121 -1.80 -3.36 -4.42
CA ARG A 121 -0.94 -2.26 -3.94
C ARG A 121 -0.99 -1.04 -4.86
N ARG A 122 -1.16 -1.23 -6.17
CA ARG A 122 -1.35 -0.14 -7.12
C ARG A 122 -2.72 0.50 -6.96
N ASP A 123 -3.77 -0.31 -6.87
CA ASP A 123 -5.15 0.19 -6.69
C ASP A 123 -5.35 0.95 -5.38
N ARG A 124 -4.56 0.66 -4.34
CA ARG A 124 -4.57 1.42 -3.06
C ARG A 124 -3.79 2.74 -3.14
N ARG A 125 -3.01 2.95 -4.20
CA ARG A 125 -2.15 4.14 -4.37
C ARG A 125 -2.81 5.18 -5.29
N ASP A 126 -3.68 4.75 -6.19
CA ASP A 126 -4.50 5.59 -7.07
C ASP A 126 -5.81 6.01 -6.39
#